data_AF-A0AAD5QWA2-F1
#
_entry.id   AF-A0AAD5QWA2-F1
#
_cell.length_a   1.000
_cell.length_b   1.000
_cell.length_c   1.000
_cell.angle_alpha   90.00
_cell.angle_beta   90.00
_cell.angle_gamma   90.00
#
_symmetry.space_group_name_H-M   'P 1'
#
loop_
_entity.id
_entity.type
_entity.pdbx_description
1 polymer ?
#
loop_
_entity_poly.entity_id
_entity_poly.type
_entity_poly.pdbx_seq_one_letter_code
_entity_poly.pdbx_strand_id
1 'polypeptide(L)'
;MPGVGSLSQSTICRFESLTLSHNNMVALKPILHSWLEKAEEAMKQKDGCGDISGILPNTDKKRKRTSIAAPEKRLLEDYFRQQPRPSGERIAAIADKLDLKKNVVRVWFCNQRQKQKR
;
A
#
# COMPACT_ATOMS: atom_id res chain seq x y z
N MET A 1 -16.38 -5.79 -6.52
CA MET A 1 -16.50 -4.94 -5.32
C MET A 1 -15.28 -4.04 -5.19
N PRO A 2 -15.42 -2.72 -5.22
CA PRO A 2 -14.28 -1.81 -5.07
C PRO A 2 -13.82 -1.78 -3.61
N GLY A 3 -12.54 -2.12 -3.36
CA GLY A 3 -11.87 -1.86 -2.08
C GLY A 3 -11.36 -3.10 -1.35
N VAL A 4 -12.21 -4.10 -1.09
CA VAL A 4 -11.85 -5.22 -0.19
C VAL A 4 -10.78 -6.14 -0.79
N GLY A 5 -10.88 -6.47 -2.08
CA GLY A 5 -9.89 -7.32 -2.78
C GLY A 5 -8.49 -6.69 -2.90
N SER A 6 -8.34 -5.41 -2.52
CA SER A 6 -7.05 -4.70 -2.51
C SER A 6 -6.35 -4.65 -1.16
N LEU A 7 -7.00 -5.10 -0.07
CA LEU A 7 -6.41 -5.08 1.26
C LEU A 7 -5.40 -6.23 1.41
N SER A 8 -4.25 -5.95 2.04
CA SER A 8 -3.26 -6.98 2.37
C SER A 8 -3.60 -7.66 3.71
N GLN A 9 -3.17 -8.90 3.89
CA GLN A 9 -3.33 -9.63 5.16
C GLN A 9 -2.78 -8.82 6.34
N SER A 10 -1.65 -8.14 6.16
CA SER A 10 -1.08 -7.24 7.17
C SER A 10 -1.99 -6.07 7.56
N THR A 11 -2.82 -5.56 6.65
CA THR A 11 -3.80 -4.51 6.95
C THR A 11 -4.93 -5.07 7.82
N ILE A 12 -5.42 -6.26 7.50
CA ILE A 12 -6.48 -6.93 8.27
C ILE A 12 -6.01 -7.24 9.69
N CYS A 13 -4.84 -7.87 9.84
CA CYS A 13 -4.27 -8.20 11.15
C CYS A 13 -4.08 -6.96 12.04
N ARG A 14 -3.60 -5.85 11.48
CA ARG A 14 -3.45 -4.59 12.24
C ARG A 14 -4.79 -3.95 12.61
N PHE A 15 -5.82 -4.13 11.80
CA PHE A 15 -7.17 -3.65 12.10
C PHE A 15 -7.76 -4.45 13.27
N GLU A 16 -7.67 -5.78 13.25
CA GLU A 16 -8.13 -6.67 14.32
C GLU A 16 -7.39 -6.41 15.63
N SER A 17 -6.07 -6.18 15.56
CA SER A 17 -5.26 -5.90 16.74
C SER A 17 -5.36 -4.45 17.22
N LEU A 18 -6.21 -3.60 16.61
CA LEU A 18 -6.37 -2.17 16.92
C LEU A 18 -5.05 -1.35 16.86
N THR A 19 -4.10 -1.75 16.02
CA THR A 19 -2.78 -1.09 15.89
C THR A 19 -2.71 -0.09 14.72
N LEU A 20 -3.85 0.22 14.09
CA LEU A 20 -3.97 1.29 13.11
C LEU A 20 -4.39 2.60 13.79
N SER A 21 -4.06 3.73 13.16
CA SER A 21 -4.54 5.03 13.64
C SER A 21 -6.06 5.13 13.55
N HIS A 22 -6.66 5.98 14.40
CA HIS A 22 -8.09 6.21 14.43
C HIS A 22 -8.68 6.50 13.04
N ASN A 23 -8.06 7.41 12.27
CA ASN A 23 -8.52 7.74 10.91
C ASN A 23 -8.48 6.53 9.96
N ASN A 24 -7.46 5.67 10.05
CA ASN A 24 -7.40 4.45 9.24
C ASN A 24 -8.45 3.43 9.68
N MET A 25 -8.68 3.29 10.98
CA MET A 25 -9.73 2.42 11.53
C MET A 25 -11.12 2.85 11.04
N VAL A 26 -11.44 4.15 11.13
CA VAL A 26 -12.71 4.72 10.68
C VAL A 26 -12.88 4.54 9.17
N ALA A 27 -11.83 4.72 8.36
CA ALA A 27 -11.90 4.53 6.92
C ALA A 27 -12.08 3.05 6.51
N LEU A 28 -11.49 2.10 7.26
CA LEU A 28 -11.58 0.67 6.96
C LEU A 28 -12.88 0.03 7.46
N LYS A 29 -13.45 0.54 8.56
CA LYS A 29 -14.66 -0.01 9.18
C LYS A 29 -15.83 -0.23 8.21
N PRO A 30 -16.30 0.75 7.41
CA PRO A 30 -17.42 0.52 6.49
C PRO A 30 -17.08 -0.46 5.35
N ILE A 31 -15.81 -0.51 4.93
CA ILE A 31 -15.34 -1.42 3.88
C ILE A 31 -15.40 -2.87 4.36
N LEU A 32 -14.93 -3.13 5.58
CA LEU A 32 -14.94 -4.46 6.19
C LEU A 32 -16.35 -4.90 6.60
N HIS A 33 -17.18 -3.98 7.09
CA HIS A 33 -18.57 -4.26 7.42
C HIS A 33 -19.39 -4.71 6.20
N SER A 34 -19.33 -3.93 5.10
CA SER A 34 -20.04 -4.28 3.87
C SER A 34 -19.53 -5.58 3.23
N TRP A 35 -18.26 -5.95 3.46
CA TRP A 35 -17.75 -7.25 3.05
C TRP A 35 -18.33 -8.38 3.90
N LEU A 36 -18.39 -8.20 5.21
CA LEU A 36 -18.88 -9.21 6.15
C LEU A 36 -20.36 -9.52 5.89
N GLU A 37 -21.22 -8.50 5.74
CA GLU A 37 -22.65 -8.68 5.43
C GLU A 37 -22.86 -9.54 4.18
N LYS A 38 -22.08 -9.28 3.11
CA LYS A 38 -22.18 -10.05 1.86
C LYS A 38 -21.66 -11.48 1.99
N ALA A 39 -20.63 -11.70 2.80
CA ALA A 39 -20.14 -13.04 3.09
C ALA A 39 -21.21 -13.84 3.86
N GLU A 40 -21.86 -13.21 4.85
CA GLU A 40 -22.95 -13.80 5.62
C GLU A 40 -24.18 -14.10 4.74
N GLU A 41 -24.59 -13.17 3.87
CA GLU A 41 -25.67 -13.38 2.89
C GLU A 41 -25.37 -14.55 1.94
N ALA A 42 -24.14 -14.64 1.44
CA ALA A 42 -23.71 -15.73 0.56
C ALA A 42 -23.69 -17.09 1.27
N MET A 43 -23.31 -17.13 2.56
CA MET A 43 -23.36 -18.35 3.36
C MET A 43 -24.80 -18.75 3.67
N LYS A 44 -25.70 -17.79 3.90
CA LYS A 44 -27.12 -18.05 4.17
C LYS A 44 -27.89 -18.54 2.94
N GLN A 45 -27.46 -18.17 1.73
CA GLN A 45 -28.03 -18.69 0.47
C GLN A 45 -27.48 -20.07 0.07
N LYS A 46 -26.37 -20.53 0.64
CA LYS A 46 -25.67 -21.75 0.22
C LYS A 46 -25.75 -22.82 1.31
N ASP A 47 -26.91 -23.44 1.44
CA ASP A 47 -27.05 -24.70 2.15
C ASP A 47 -26.26 -25.78 1.37
N GLY A 48 -25.05 -26.10 1.86
CA GLY A 48 -24.32 -27.33 1.49
C GLY A 48 -23.54 -27.36 0.17
N CYS A 49 -22.49 -26.55 -0.02
CA CYS A 49 -21.27 -26.99 -0.72
C CYS A 49 -20.12 -25.98 -0.54
N GLY A 50 -19.07 -26.42 0.17
CA GLY A 50 -17.89 -25.65 0.55
C GLY A 50 -17.00 -25.27 -0.63
N ASP A 51 -17.37 -24.21 -1.33
CA ASP A 51 -16.46 -23.49 -2.22
C ASP A 51 -16.38 -22.02 -1.80
N ILE A 52 -15.31 -21.72 -1.06
CA ILE A 52 -14.94 -20.39 -0.54
C ILE A 52 -14.41 -19.50 -1.69
N SER A 53 -14.08 -20.11 -2.84
CA SER A 53 -13.38 -19.44 -3.93
C SER A 53 -14.21 -18.37 -4.66
N GLY A 54 -15.54 -18.39 -4.54
CA GLY A 54 -16.43 -17.38 -5.15
C GLY A 54 -16.62 -16.09 -4.34
N ILE A 55 -16.25 -16.08 -3.05
CA ILE A 55 -16.49 -14.95 -2.14
C ILE A 55 -15.34 -13.94 -2.15
N LEU A 56 -14.13 -14.39 -2.50
CA LEU A 56 -12.95 -13.54 -2.53
C LEU A 56 -12.88 -12.79 -3.87
N PRO A 57 -13.07 -11.45 -3.90
CA PRO A 57 -12.95 -10.69 -5.13
C PRO A 57 -11.51 -10.76 -5.64
N ASN A 58 -11.37 -10.96 -6.97
CA ASN A 58 -10.13 -11.01 -7.74
C ASN A 58 -9.03 -10.13 -7.14
N THR A 59 -7.99 -10.77 -6.61
CA THR A 59 -6.91 -10.13 -5.82
C THR A 59 -5.98 -9.25 -6.65
N ASP A 60 -6.19 -9.18 -7.97
CA ASP A 60 -5.32 -8.53 -8.95
C ASP A 60 -5.29 -6.99 -8.88
N LYS A 61 -6.15 -6.39 -8.06
CA LYS A 61 -6.21 -4.92 -7.88
C LYS A 61 -5.39 -4.43 -6.68
N LYS A 62 -4.56 -5.27 -6.07
CA LYS A 62 -3.60 -4.84 -5.03
C LYS A 62 -2.59 -3.87 -5.62
N ARG A 63 -2.39 -2.71 -4.97
CA ARG A 63 -1.30 -1.80 -5.33
C ARG A 63 0.03 -2.51 -5.11
N LYS A 64 0.77 -2.79 -6.19
CA LYS A 64 2.12 -3.36 -6.11
C LYS A 64 3.06 -2.32 -5.49
N ARG A 65 3.76 -2.71 -4.42
CA ARG A 65 4.82 -1.90 -3.82
C ARG A 65 6.05 -1.96 -4.74
N THR A 66 6.58 -0.81 -5.15
CA THR A 66 7.89 -0.78 -5.82
C THR A 66 8.98 -1.12 -4.81
N SER A 67 9.69 -2.22 -5.04
CA SER A 67 10.94 -2.52 -4.32
C SER A 67 12.07 -1.73 -4.97
N ILE A 68 12.81 -0.96 -4.18
CA ILE A 68 14.02 -0.27 -4.63
C ILE A 68 15.18 -1.18 -4.23
N ALA A 69 15.99 -1.62 -5.19
CA ALA A 69 17.10 -2.50 -4.91
C ALA A 69 18.23 -1.77 -4.13
N ALA A 70 19.14 -2.56 -3.56
CA ALA A 70 20.18 -2.06 -2.67
C ALA A 70 21.12 -1.02 -3.30
N PRO A 71 21.61 -1.16 -4.56
CA PRO A 71 22.49 -0.17 -5.17
C PRO A 71 21.78 1.16 -5.45
N GLU A 72 20.54 1.14 -5.93
CA GLU A 72 19.74 2.34 -6.19
C GLU A 72 19.42 3.07 -4.89
N LYS A 73 19.17 2.33 -3.81
CA LYS A 73 18.97 2.92 -2.49
C LYS A 73 20.22 3.67 -2.00
N ARG A 74 21.42 3.10 -2.19
CA ARG A 74 22.69 3.77 -1.82
C ARG A 74 22.87 5.07 -2.60
N LEU A 75 22.64 5.04 -3.92
CA LEU A 75 22.73 6.23 -4.77
C LEU A 75 21.71 7.31 -4.36
N LEU A 76 20.47 6.92 -4.03
CA LEU A 76 19.47 7.85 -3.52
C LEU A 76 19.91 8.50 -2.20
N GLU A 77 20.54 7.74 -1.29
CA GLU A 77 21.10 8.25 -0.03
C GLU A 77 22.26 9.22 -0.27
N ASP A 78 23.13 8.96 -1.25
CA ASP A 78 24.21 9.88 -1.65
C ASP A 78 23.66 11.20 -2.20
N TYR A 79 22.67 11.13 -3.11
CA TYR A 79 21.99 12.33 -3.62
C TYR A 79 21.25 13.10 -2.51
N PHE A 80 20.68 12.38 -1.55
CA PHE A 80 20.02 12.99 -0.39
C PHE A 80 20.98 13.77 0.49
N ARG A 81 22.18 13.25 0.74
CA ARG A 81 23.21 13.96 1.53
C ARG A 81 23.66 15.26 0.86
N GLN A 82 23.72 15.28 -0.48
CA GLN A 82 24.08 16.49 -1.23
C GLN A 82 22.95 17.52 -1.26
N GLN A 83 21.71 17.08 -1.54
CA GLN A 83 20.56 17.95 -1.65
C GLN A 83 19.28 17.26 -1.12
N PRO A 84 18.90 17.49 0.15
CA PRO A 84 17.71 16.87 0.75
C PRO A 84 16.38 17.32 0.13
N ARG A 85 16.38 18.45 -0.58
CA ARG A 85 15.24 19.03 -1.31
C ARG A 85 15.59 19.24 -2.78
N PRO A 86 15.66 18.17 -3.58
CA PRO A 86 15.89 18.29 -5.02
C PRO A 86 14.70 18.96 -5.71
N SER A 87 14.96 19.74 -6.75
CA SER A 87 13.92 20.31 -7.61
C SER A 87 13.20 19.22 -8.42
N GLY A 88 12.04 19.55 -9.01
CA GLY A 88 11.28 18.60 -9.84
C GLY A 88 12.08 18.07 -11.05
N GLU A 89 12.95 18.90 -11.62
CA GLU A 89 13.87 18.52 -12.70
C GLU A 89 14.97 17.59 -12.19
N ARG A 90 15.56 17.89 -11.03
CA ARG A 90 16.58 17.03 -10.44
C ARG A 90 16.02 15.66 -10.06
N ILE A 91 14.78 15.60 -9.59
CA ILE A 91 14.07 14.33 -9.33
C ILE A 91 13.90 13.53 -10.63
N ALA A 92 13.57 14.18 -11.76
CA ALA A 92 13.46 13.50 -13.05
C ALA A 92 14.83 12.96 -13.50
N ALA A 93 15.89 13.76 -13.41
CA ALA A 93 17.24 13.31 -13.77
C ALA A 93 17.73 12.13 -12.91
N ILE A 94 17.40 12.10 -11.61
CA ILE A 94 17.74 10.97 -10.72
C ILE A 94 16.89 9.74 -11.08
N ALA A 95 15.62 9.94 -11.42
CA ALA A 95 14.71 8.87 -11.83
C ALA A 95 15.22 8.18 -13.11
N ASP A 96 15.64 8.95 -14.12
CA ASP A 96 16.18 8.43 -15.36
C ASP A 96 17.52 7.71 -15.15
N LYS A 97 18.40 8.24 -14.29
CA LYS A 97 19.69 7.60 -13.96
C LYS A 97 19.56 6.27 -13.21
N LEU A 98 18.50 6.11 -12.43
CA LEU A 98 18.27 4.92 -11.62
C LEU A 98 17.27 3.95 -12.26
N ASP A 99 16.78 4.25 -13.46
CA ASP A 99 15.68 3.53 -14.13
C ASP A 99 14.43 3.36 -13.22
N LEU A 100 14.13 4.39 -12.43
CA LEU A 100 12.99 4.41 -11.52
C LEU A 100 11.93 5.41 -12.00
N LYS A 101 10.65 5.16 -11.68
CA LYS A 101 9.59 6.14 -11.95
C LYS A 101 9.81 7.42 -11.12
N LYS A 102 9.65 8.60 -11.75
CA LYS A 102 9.72 9.92 -11.08
C LYS A 102 8.93 9.99 -9.76
N ASN A 103 7.75 9.39 -9.72
CA ASN A 103 6.92 9.34 -8.51
C ASN A 103 7.54 8.52 -7.37
N VAL A 104 8.25 7.44 -7.68
CA VAL A 104 8.94 6.61 -6.68
C VAL A 104 10.07 7.40 -6.03
N VAL A 105 10.90 8.07 -6.84
CA VAL A 105 11.99 8.94 -6.34
C VAL A 105 11.42 10.08 -5.50
N ARG A 106 10.40 10.79 -6.00
CA ARG A 106 9.74 11.87 -5.25
C ARG A 106 9.22 11.40 -3.88
N VAL A 107 8.50 10.29 -3.84
CA VAL A 107 7.95 9.73 -2.59
C VAL A 107 9.08 9.26 -1.66
N TRP A 108 10.15 8.69 -2.20
CA TRP A 108 11.32 8.29 -1.43
C TRP A 108 11.96 9.49 -0.72
N PHE A 109 12.20 10.61 -1.42
CA PHE A 109 12.74 11.84 -0.81
C PHE A 109 11.81 12.41 0.27
N CYS A 110 10.48 12.37 0.06
CA CYS A 110 9.51 12.76 1.07
C CYS A 110 9.59 11.87 2.32
N ASN A 111 9.62 10.55 2.13
CA ASN A 111 9.70 9.59 3.22
C ASN A 111 11.03 9.69 3.99
N GLN A 112 12.16 9.91 3.30
CA GLN A 112 13.46 10.11 3.95
C GLN A 112 13.49 11.39 4.78
N ARG A 113 12.93 12.50 4.27
CA ARG A 113 12.79 13.73 5.06
C ARG A 113 11.92 13.54 6.30
N GLN A 114 10.86 12.75 6.21
CA GLN A 114 10.03 12.42 7.38
C GLN A 114 10.80 11.55 8.38
N LYS A 115 11.62 10.61 7.90
CA LYS A 115 12.47 9.77 8.75
C LYS A 115 13.49 10.58 9.54
N GLN A 116 14.09 11.60 8.93
CA GLN A 116 15.05 12.51 9.62
C GLN A 116 14.41 13.39 10.70
N LYS A 117 13.09 13.56 10.69
CA LYS A 117 12.34 14.36 11.67
C LYS A 117 11.72 13.53 12.80
N ARG A 118 11.78 12.20 12.68
CA ARG A 118 11.26 11.25 13.65
C ARG A 118 12.40 10.81 14.55
#